data_AF-A0A944NXF0-F1
#
_entry.id   AF-A0A944NXF0-F1
#
_cell.length_a   1.000
_cell.length_b   1.000
_cell.length_c   1.000
_cell.angle_alpha   90.00
_cell.angle_beta   90.00
_cell.angle_gamma   90.00
#
_symmetry.space_group_name_H-M   'P 1'
#
loop_
_entity.id
_entity.type
_entity.pdbx_description
1 polymer ?
#
loop_
_entity_poly.entity_id
_entity_poly.type
_entity_poly.pdbx_seq_one_letter_code
_entity_poly.pdbx_strand_id
1 'polypeptide(L)'
;MNAKPAHTGAQVAAADPTQSVWVSANAGTGKTHVLIERILRLLVAGTPPNRILCLTFTKAAAAEVATRLSTRLGHWAAMNDKKLGENLKALLGRASDDAEMARARSLFARVLETPEGIRVRNLHSFAESLLSRFPVEAGLAPHFSVIDERRAAELRGEARDRLLTGGGPEGHSIRAALRHLA
;
A
#
# COMPACT_ATOMS: atom_id res chain seq x y z
N MET A 1 -22.08 31.37 13.19
CA MET A 1 -21.75 29.95 13.40
C MET A 1 -20.46 29.64 12.66
N ASN A 2 -19.33 29.53 13.34
CA ASN A 2 -18.06 29.16 12.69
C ASN A 2 -18.10 27.67 12.33
N ALA A 3 -18.18 27.38 11.03
CA ALA A 3 -18.02 26.02 10.53
C ALA A 3 -16.63 25.51 10.95
N LYS A 4 -16.60 24.40 11.69
CA LYS A 4 -15.37 23.69 12.02
C LYS A 4 -14.64 23.40 10.69
N PRO A 5 -13.37 23.76 10.53
CA PRO A 5 -12.67 23.52 9.27
C PRO A 5 -12.72 22.01 8.97
N ALA A 6 -12.97 21.66 7.71
CA ALA A 6 -13.08 20.26 7.28
C ALA A 6 -11.81 19.45 7.58
N HIS A 7 -10.66 20.14 7.65
CA HIS A 7 -9.35 19.58 8.00
C HIS A 7 -8.62 20.44 9.02
N THR A 8 -7.87 19.80 9.93
CA THR A 8 -6.96 20.53 10.82
C THR A 8 -5.71 20.94 10.04
N GLY A 9 -5.01 22.00 10.49
CA GLY A 9 -3.75 22.43 9.86
C GLY A 9 -2.71 21.31 9.77
N ALA A 10 -2.67 20.42 10.77
CA ALA A 10 -1.81 19.24 10.77
C ALA A 10 -2.17 18.22 9.68
N GLN A 11 -3.47 18.01 9.40
CA GLN A 11 -3.91 17.13 8.31
C GLN A 11 -3.53 17.71 6.93
N VAL A 12 -3.68 19.01 6.76
CA VAL A 12 -3.28 19.71 5.52
C VAL A 12 -1.77 19.57 5.27
N ALA A 13 -0.95 19.78 6.31
CA ALA A 13 0.50 19.61 6.23
C ALA A 13 0.88 18.15 5.94
N ALA A 14 0.25 17.18 6.61
CA ALA A 14 0.50 15.76 6.36
C ALA A 14 0.09 15.31 4.95
N ALA A 15 -0.90 15.96 4.34
CA ALA A 15 -1.31 15.69 2.96
C ALA A 15 -0.37 16.32 1.91
N ASP A 16 0.56 17.21 2.28
CA ASP A 16 1.47 17.86 1.34
C ASP A 16 2.53 16.88 0.79
N PRO A 17 2.48 16.51 -0.50
CA PRO A 17 3.38 15.52 -1.07
C PRO A 17 4.86 15.92 -1.11
N THR A 18 5.18 17.21 -0.94
CA THR A 18 6.55 17.72 -1.01
C THR A 18 7.38 17.44 0.24
N GLN A 19 6.74 17.01 1.33
CA GLN A 19 7.39 16.76 2.61
C GLN A 19 7.33 15.28 3.00
N SER A 20 8.42 14.78 3.58
CA SER A 20 8.40 13.49 4.29
C SER A 20 7.75 13.69 5.65
N VAL A 21 6.65 12.96 5.92
CA VAL A 21 5.84 13.16 7.12
C VAL A 21 5.64 11.85 7.88
N TRP A 22 5.71 11.93 9.20
CA TRP A 22 5.26 10.87 10.10
C TRP A 22 3.97 11.31 10.77
N VAL A 23 2.90 10.52 10.61
CA VAL A 23 1.58 10.83 11.16
C VAL A 23 1.26 9.90 12.32
N SER A 24 1.39 10.41 13.54
CA SER A 24 0.87 9.73 14.73
C SER A 24 -0.57 10.20 15.01
N ALA A 25 -1.53 9.28 14.95
CA ALA A 25 -2.92 9.62 15.24
C ALA A 25 -3.72 8.43 15.74
N ASN A 26 -4.64 8.66 16.68
CA ASN A 26 -5.52 7.65 17.26
C ASN A 26 -6.47 7.00 16.22
N ALA A 27 -7.14 5.92 16.58
CA ALA A 27 -8.20 5.35 15.72
C ALA A 27 -9.29 6.42 15.43
N GLY A 28 -9.85 6.41 14.23
CA GLY A 28 -10.93 7.33 13.84
C GLY A 28 -10.52 8.78 13.52
N THR A 29 -9.25 9.16 13.59
CA THR A 29 -8.78 10.54 13.37
C THR A 29 -8.57 10.93 11.90
N GLY A 30 -8.95 10.08 10.95
CA GLY A 30 -8.88 10.37 9.52
C GLY A 30 -7.52 10.13 8.85
N LYS A 31 -6.64 9.27 9.41
CA LYS A 31 -5.36 8.89 8.77
C LYS A 31 -5.52 8.43 7.31
N THR A 32 -6.51 7.57 7.06
CA THR A 32 -6.83 7.07 5.72
C THR A 32 -7.28 8.20 4.79
N HIS A 33 -8.02 9.18 5.33
CA HIS A 33 -8.45 10.35 4.56
C HIS A 33 -7.25 11.19 4.14
N VAL A 34 -6.34 11.50 5.07
CA VAL A 34 -5.09 12.24 4.78
C VAL A 34 -4.23 11.51 3.74
N LEU A 35 -4.11 10.18 3.85
CA LEU A 35 -3.37 9.36 2.88
C LEU A 35 -3.98 9.47 1.47
N ILE A 36 -5.31 9.38 1.36
CA ILE A 36 -6.01 9.51 0.07
C ILE A 36 -5.83 10.91 -0.51
N GLU A 37 -5.98 11.96 0.29
CA GLU A 37 -5.75 13.34 -0.16
C GLU A 37 -4.33 13.56 -0.65
N ARG A 38 -3.33 12.97 0.03
CA ARG A 38 -1.94 13.02 -0.41
C ARG A 38 -1.75 12.38 -1.78
N ILE A 39 -2.37 11.21 -2.02
CA ILE A 39 -2.34 10.54 -3.33
C ILE A 39 -3.02 11.42 -4.40
N LEU A 40 -4.19 11.98 -4.09
CA LEU A 40 -4.92 12.86 -5.02
C LEU A 40 -4.12 14.11 -5.37
N ARG A 41 -3.43 14.72 -4.41
CA ARG A 41 -2.54 15.87 -4.65
C ARG A 41 -1.41 15.52 -5.63
N LEU A 42 -0.77 14.35 -5.47
CA LEU A 42 0.24 13.86 -6.41
C LEU A 42 -0.32 13.70 -7.82
N LEU A 43 -1.51 13.10 -7.95
CA LEU A 43 -2.15 12.86 -9.24
C LEU A 43 -2.57 14.16 -9.95
N VAL A 44 -3.16 15.11 -9.20
CA VAL A 44 -3.56 16.43 -9.74
C VAL A 44 -2.33 17.24 -10.15
N ALA A 45 -1.22 17.13 -9.42
CA ALA A 45 0.07 17.70 -9.80
C ALA A 45 0.71 17.04 -11.05
N GLY A 46 0.09 15.98 -11.60
CA GLY A 46 0.52 15.34 -12.83
C GLY A 46 1.36 14.08 -12.65
N THR A 47 1.55 13.60 -11.42
CA THR A 47 2.26 12.34 -11.16
C THR A 47 1.52 11.17 -11.82
N PRO A 48 2.17 10.37 -12.68
CA PRO A 48 1.55 9.18 -13.25
C PRO A 48 1.08 8.20 -12.17
N PRO A 49 -0.11 7.58 -12.29
CA PRO A 49 -0.63 6.59 -11.34
C PRO A 49 0.37 5.49 -10.97
N ASN A 50 1.06 4.95 -11.98
CA ASN A 50 2.07 3.90 -11.84
C ASN A 50 3.40 4.37 -11.25
N ARG A 51 3.51 5.63 -10.79
CA ARG A 51 4.67 6.15 -10.04
C ARG A 51 4.35 6.38 -8.56
N ILE A 52 3.14 6.06 -8.12
CA ILE A 52 2.72 6.17 -6.72
C ILE A 52 2.61 4.76 -6.13
N LEU A 53 3.33 4.50 -5.04
CA LEU A 53 3.23 3.27 -4.26
C LEU A 53 2.63 3.60 -2.88
N CYS A 54 1.51 2.97 -2.56
CA CYS A 54 0.87 3.05 -1.26
C CYS A 54 0.89 1.67 -0.60
N LEU A 55 1.60 1.55 0.53
CA LEU A 55 1.71 0.31 1.28
C LEU A 55 0.81 0.33 2.52
N THR A 56 0.11 -0.78 2.76
CA THR A 56 -0.71 -1.01 3.96
C THR A 56 -0.28 -2.28 4.68
N PHE A 57 -0.80 -2.47 5.90
CA PHE A 57 -0.52 -3.69 6.67
C PHE A 57 -1.31 -4.90 6.16
N THR A 58 -2.61 -4.72 5.87
CA THR A 58 -3.50 -5.82 5.49
C THR A 58 -4.01 -5.68 4.05
N LYS A 59 -4.35 -6.82 3.43
CA LYS A 59 -5.00 -6.84 2.11
C LYS A 59 -6.32 -6.05 2.13
N ALA A 60 -7.09 -6.17 3.21
CA ALA A 60 -8.34 -5.44 3.38
C ALA A 60 -8.14 -3.92 3.41
N ALA A 61 -7.13 -3.43 4.14
CA ALA A 61 -6.82 -2.00 4.17
C ALA A 61 -6.34 -1.47 2.81
N ALA A 62 -5.56 -2.27 2.07
CA ALA A 62 -5.18 -1.90 0.70
C ALA A 62 -6.41 -1.77 -0.21
N ALA A 63 -7.31 -2.75 -0.16
CA ALA A 63 -8.55 -2.74 -0.93
C ALA A 63 -9.46 -1.56 -0.56
N GLU A 64 -9.57 -1.24 0.73
CA GLU A 64 -10.36 -0.09 1.21
C GLU A 64 -9.82 1.23 0.65
N VAL A 65 -8.50 1.46 0.71
CA VAL A 65 -7.86 2.66 0.16
C VAL A 65 -8.07 2.75 -1.35
N ALA A 66 -7.86 1.66 -2.08
CA ALA A 66 -8.06 1.60 -3.52
C ALA A 66 -9.51 1.92 -3.92
N THR A 67 -10.49 1.33 -3.23
CA THR A 67 -11.92 1.59 -3.47
C THR A 67 -12.26 3.04 -3.22
N ARG A 68 -11.87 3.60 -2.06
CA ARG A 68 -12.17 5.01 -1.74
C ARG A 68 -11.56 5.97 -2.77
N LEU A 69 -10.35 5.69 -3.24
CA LEU A 69 -9.67 6.48 -4.26
C LEU A 69 -10.41 6.41 -5.61
N SER A 70 -10.75 5.20 -6.07
CA SER A 70 -11.50 4.98 -7.31
C SER A 70 -12.86 5.68 -7.28
N THR A 71 -13.61 5.54 -6.18
CA THR A 71 -14.90 6.24 -5.98
C THR A 71 -14.72 7.76 -6.09
N ARG A 72 -13.68 8.33 -5.45
CA ARG A 72 -13.43 9.77 -5.49
C ARG A 72 -13.12 10.27 -6.90
N LEU A 73 -12.28 9.55 -7.63
CA LEU A 73 -11.95 9.87 -9.02
C LEU A 73 -13.18 9.74 -9.94
N GLY A 74 -13.99 8.68 -9.77
CA GLY A 74 -15.23 8.49 -10.51
C GLY A 74 -16.22 9.63 -10.29
N HIS A 75 -16.35 10.11 -9.04
CA HIS A 75 -17.17 11.28 -8.76
C HIS A 75 -16.65 12.54 -9.47
N TRP A 76 -15.34 12.78 -9.48
CA TRP A 76 -14.76 13.95 -10.19
C TRP A 76 -15.03 13.92 -11.69
N ALA A 77 -14.95 12.76 -12.32
CA ALA A 77 -15.24 12.60 -13.75
C ALA A 77 -16.69 13.01 -14.09
N ALA A 78 -17.65 12.74 -13.20
CA ALA A 78 -19.07 13.02 -13.40
C ALA A 78 -19.53 14.41 -12.89
N MET A 79 -18.70 15.14 -12.13
CA MET A 79 -19.07 16.45 -11.58
C MET A 79 -19.09 17.55 -12.65
N ASN A 80 -19.95 18.56 -12.45
CA ASN A 80 -19.86 19.83 -13.21
C ASN A 80 -18.65 20.68 -12.75
N ASP A 81 -18.25 21.65 -13.56
CA ASP A 81 -17.01 22.42 -13.32
C ASP A 81 -17.02 23.17 -11.98
N LYS A 82 -18.16 23.76 -11.61
CA LYS A 82 -18.29 24.48 -10.33
C LYS A 82 -18.02 23.57 -9.14
N LYS A 83 -18.68 22.41 -9.09
CA LYS A 83 -18.51 21.43 -7.99
C LYS A 83 -17.11 20.82 -7.99
N LEU A 84 -16.55 20.53 -9.16
CA LEU A 84 -15.19 20.02 -9.27
C LEU A 84 -14.17 21.06 -8.76
N GLY A 85 -14.32 22.31 -9.17
CA GLY A 85 -13.47 23.42 -8.71
C GLY A 85 -13.56 23.64 -7.19
N GLU A 86 -14.75 23.53 -6.59
CA GLU A 86 -14.91 23.55 -5.13
C GLU A 86 -14.17 22.38 -4.44
N ASN A 87 -14.24 21.16 -5.01
CA ASN A 87 -13.56 19.99 -4.48
C ASN A 87 -12.03 20.09 -4.61
N LEU A 88 -11.52 20.57 -5.75
CA LEU A 88 -10.09 20.80 -5.95
C LEU A 88 -9.59 21.93 -5.06
N LYS A 89 -10.38 22.99 -4.86
CA LYS A 89 -10.03 24.07 -3.92
C LYS A 89 -9.93 23.56 -2.49
N ALA A 90 -10.85 22.71 -2.05
CA ALA A 90 -10.77 22.06 -0.74
C ALA A 90 -9.53 21.16 -0.63
N LEU A 91 -9.21 20.41 -1.68
CA LEU A 91 -8.05 19.51 -1.71
C LEU A 91 -6.72 20.26 -1.71
N LEU A 92 -6.57 21.29 -2.56
CA LEU A 92 -5.30 21.99 -2.81
C LEU A 92 -5.08 23.17 -1.86
N GLY A 93 -6.14 23.67 -1.21
CA GLY A 93 -6.10 24.90 -0.42
C GLY A 93 -6.05 26.19 -1.25
N ARG A 94 -6.06 26.08 -2.59
CA ARG A 94 -6.07 27.19 -3.55
C ARG A 94 -6.97 26.87 -4.74
N ALA A 95 -7.32 27.88 -5.53
CA ALA A 95 -7.99 27.62 -6.81
C ALA A 95 -7.11 26.72 -7.70
N SER A 96 -7.75 25.77 -8.37
CA SER A 96 -7.11 24.95 -9.40
C SER A 96 -7.01 25.72 -10.71
N ASP A 97 -5.94 25.48 -11.47
CA ASP A 97 -5.84 25.96 -12.84
C ASP A 97 -6.60 25.06 -13.85
N ASP A 98 -6.72 25.51 -15.09
CA ASP A 98 -7.43 24.78 -16.16
C ASP A 98 -6.79 23.42 -16.46
N ALA A 99 -5.47 23.31 -16.31
CA ALA A 99 -4.74 22.07 -16.57
C ALA A 99 -4.98 21.05 -15.44
N GLU A 100 -5.05 21.50 -14.18
CA GLU A 100 -5.44 20.71 -13.02
C GLU A 100 -6.88 20.23 -13.12
N MET A 101 -7.80 21.10 -13.56
CA MET A 101 -9.19 20.74 -13.83
C MET A 101 -9.29 19.64 -14.91
N ALA A 102 -8.64 19.84 -16.05
CA ALA A 102 -8.62 18.87 -17.13
C ALA A 102 -8.00 17.53 -16.69
N ARG A 103 -6.87 17.58 -15.95
CA ARG A 103 -6.25 16.39 -15.37
C ARG A 103 -7.23 15.68 -14.45
N ALA A 104 -7.82 16.38 -13.48
CA ALA A 104 -8.74 15.80 -12.51
C ALA A 104 -9.92 15.06 -13.16
N ARG A 105 -10.49 15.61 -14.24
CA ARG A 105 -11.55 14.95 -15.03
C ARG A 105 -11.08 13.66 -15.69
N SER A 106 -9.87 13.65 -16.24
CA SER A 106 -9.30 12.49 -16.93
C SER A 106 -8.77 11.40 -15.99
N LEU A 107 -8.52 11.70 -14.71
CA LEU A 107 -7.81 10.79 -13.80
C LEU A 107 -8.52 9.44 -13.63
N PHE A 108 -9.86 9.42 -13.61
CA PHE A 108 -10.59 8.15 -13.49
C PHE A 108 -10.30 7.21 -14.65
N ALA A 109 -10.43 7.70 -15.89
CA ALA A 109 -10.11 6.94 -17.10
C ALA A 109 -8.63 6.52 -17.12
N ARG A 110 -7.72 7.45 -16.85
CA ARG A 110 -6.27 7.17 -16.82
C ARG A 110 -5.89 6.07 -15.82
N VAL A 111 -6.53 6.03 -14.66
CA VAL A 111 -6.28 5.00 -13.65
C VAL A 111 -6.83 3.64 -14.10
N LEU A 112 -8.01 3.61 -14.75
CA LEU A 112 -8.59 2.37 -15.29
C LEU A 112 -7.78 1.79 -16.47
N GLU A 113 -7.23 2.65 -17.31
CA GLU A 113 -6.42 2.26 -18.47
C GLU A 113 -4.97 1.88 -18.10
N THR A 114 -4.53 2.20 -16.88
CA THR A 114 -3.19 1.82 -16.41
C THR A 114 -3.19 0.32 -16.09
N PRO A 115 -2.36 -0.53 -16.74
CA PRO A 115 -2.39 -1.98 -16.56
C PRO A 115 -2.21 -2.47 -15.11
N GLU A 116 -1.48 -1.71 -14.30
CA GLU A 116 -1.30 -1.97 -12.86
C GLU A 116 -2.12 -1.01 -11.96
N GLY A 117 -2.88 -0.09 -12.55
CA GLY A 117 -3.57 0.98 -11.84
C GLY A 117 -2.65 1.81 -10.95
N ILE A 118 -3.23 2.36 -9.88
CA ILE A 118 -2.48 2.90 -8.74
C ILE A 118 -2.06 1.73 -7.86
N ARG A 119 -0.77 1.64 -7.53
CA ARG A 119 -0.24 0.54 -6.71
C ARG A 119 -0.54 0.74 -5.23
N VAL A 120 -1.77 0.39 -4.83
CA VAL A 120 -2.18 0.25 -3.43
C VAL A 120 -2.08 -1.23 -3.05
N ARG A 121 -1.10 -1.62 -2.24
CA ARG A 121 -0.83 -3.02 -1.89
C ARG A 121 -0.51 -3.15 -0.42
N ASN A 122 -0.62 -4.36 0.13
CA ASN A 122 -0.01 -4.63 1.43
C ASN A 122 1.50 -4.92 1.26
N LEU A 123 2.24 -4.94 2.38
CA LEU A 123 3.68 -5.19 2.37
C LEU A 123 4.05 -6.55 1.74
N HIS A 124 3.32 -7.61 2.08
CA HIS A 124 3.59 -8.96 1.57
C HIS A 124 3.45 -9.06 0.06
N SER A 125 2.33 -8.60 -0.52
CA SER A 125 2.13 -8.66 -1.96
C SER A 125 3.05 -7.72 -2.73
N PHE A 126 3.56 -6.66 -2.10
CA PHE A 126 4.64 -5.85 -2.66
C PHE A 126 5.97 -6.63 -2.69
N ALA A 127 6.36 -7.25 -1.57
CA ALA A 127 7.59 -8.04 -1.48
C ALA A 127 7.58 -9.23 -2.45
N GLU A 128 6.47 -9.98 -2.50
CA GLU A 128 6.25 -11.07 -3.47
C GLU A 128 6.46 -10.58 -4.91
N SER A 129 5.82 -9.47 -5.27
CA SER A 129 5.95 -8.88 -6.60
C SER A 129 7.37 -8.41 -6.93
N LEU A 130 8.14 -7.96 -5.95
CA LEU A 130 9.53 -7.56 -6.13
C LEU A 130 10.42 -8.79 -6.35
N LEU A 131 10.28 -9.79 -5.49
CA LEU A 131 11.03 -11.05 -5.59
C LEU A 131 10.72 -11.80 -6.88
N SER A 132 9.47 -11.79 -7.35
CA SER A 132 9.11 -12.44 -8.62
C SER A 132 9.72 -11.74 -9.85
N ARG A 133 10.11 -10.46 -9.75
CA ARG A 133 10.75 -9.72 -10.85
C ARG A 133 12.27 -9.90 -10.89
N PHE A 134 12.87 -10.21 -9.75
CA PHE A 134 14.32 -10.39 -9.60
C PHE A 134 14.64 -11.66 -8.79
N PRO A 135 14.15 -12.84 -9.22
CA PRO A 135 14.27 -14.06 -8.42
C PRO A 135 15.73 -14.52 -8.32
N VAL A 136 16.51 -14.39 -9.39
CA VAL A 136 17.91 -14.85 -9.43
C VAL A 136 18.78 -14.00 -8.50
N GLU A 137 18.61 -12.68 -8.52
CA GLU A 137 19.31 -11.75 -7.64
C GLU A 137 18.94 -11.96 -6.16
N ALA A 138 17.72 -12.44 -5.89
CA ALA A 138 17.27 -12.80 -4.56
C ALA A 138 17.70 -14.21 -4.11
N GLY A 139 18.40 -14.98 -4.95
CA GLY A 139 18.79 -16.36 -4.67
C GLY A 139 17.61 -17.34 -4.67
N LEU A 140 16.50 -16.98 -5.33
CA LEU A 140 15.29 -17.77 -5.45
C LEU A 140 15.23 -18.49 -6.80
N ALA A 141 14.55 -19.64 -6.82
CA ALA A 141 14.22 -20.30 -8.06
C ALA A 141 13.29 -19.41 -8.93
N PRO A 142 13.50 -19.36 -10.26
CA PRO A 142 12.50 -18.82 -11.16
C PRO A 142 11.14 -19.48 -10.92
N HIS A 143 10.06 -18.71 -10.98
CA HIS A 143 8.69 -19.19 -10.74
C HIS A 143 8.44 -19.79 -9.35
N PHE A 144 9.13 -19.30 -8.31
CA PHE A 144 8.80 -19.69 -6.93
C PHE A 144 7.32 -19.43 -6.61
N SER A 145 6.75 -20.27 -5.77
CA SER A 145 5.41 -20.09 -5.23
C SER A 145 5.46 -19.85 -3.73
N VAL A 146 4.66 -18.91 -3.25
CA VAL A 146 4.47 -18.73 -1.80
C VAL A 146 3.64 -19.90 -1.28
N ILE A 147 4.17 -20.60 -0.28
CA ILE A 147 3.47 -21.71 0.39
C ILE A 147 2.52 -21.18 1.47
N ASP A 148 1.43 -21.91 1.71
CA ASP A 148 0.54 -21.61 2.82
C ASP A 148 1.16 -21.98 4.18
N GLU A 149 0.58 -21.46 5.26
CA GLU A 149 1.10 -21.66 6.62
C GLU A 149 1.12 -23.13 7.04
N ARG A 150 0.12 -23.91 6.59
CA ARG A 150 0.02 -25.34 6.89
C ARG A 150 1.18 -26.09 6.25
N ARG A 151 1.43 -25.87 4.97
CA ARG A 151 2.54 -26.48 4.23
C ARG A 151 3.88 -26.02 4.79
N ALA A 152 3.99 -24.75 5.19
CA ALA A 152 5.18 -24.24 5.86
C ALA A 152 5.43 -24.94 7.20
N ALA A 153 4.38 -25.23 7.97
CA ALA A 153 4.49 -25.97 9.24
C ALA A 153 4.90 -27.43 9.02
N GLU A 154 4.31 -28.11 8.01
CA GLU A 154 4.68 -29.47 7.60
C GLU A 154 6.16 -29.55 7.22
N LEU A 155 6.62 -28.68 6.32
CA LEU A 155 8.02 -28.66 5.86
C LEU A 155 9.01 -28.37 7.00
N ARG A 156 8.65 -27.49 7.94
CA ARG A 156 9.45 -27.23 9.15
C ARG A 156 9.51 -28.47 10.04
N GLY A 157 8.40 -29.19 10.21
CA GLY A 157 8.35 -30.45 10.93
C GLY A 157 9.26 -31.50 10.29
N GLU A 158 9.13 -31.72 8.98
CA GLU A 158 9.98 -32.66 8.23
C GLU A 158 11.47 -32.28 8.30
N ALA A 159 11.81 -31.00 8.21
CA ALA A 159 13.18 -30.53 8.32
C ALA A 159 13.75 -30.76 9.72
N ARG A 160 12.96 -30.49 10.77
CA ARG A 160 13.33 -30.79 12.16
C ARG A 160 13.53 -32.28 12.36
N ASP A 161 12.61 -33.11 11.89
CA ASP A 161 12.69 -34.55 12.07
C ASP A 161 13.89 -35.14 11.31
N ARG A 162 14.24 -34.60 10.12
CA ARG A 162 15.48 -34.94 9.41
C ARG A 162 16.74 -34.57 10.18
N LEU A 163 16.78 -33.41 10.83
CA LEU A 163 17.92 -33.01 11.68
C LEU A 163 18.05 -33.93 12.90
N LEU A 164 16.92 -34.30 13.52
CA LEU A 164 16.91 -35.23 14.65
C LEU A 164 17.29 -36.64 14.21
N THR A 165 16.81 -37.11 13.07
CA THR A 165 17.01 -38.50 12.60
C THR A 165 18.29 -38.71 11.79
N GLY A 166 18.91 -37.65 11.28
CA GLY A 166 20.14 -37.69 10.49
C GLY A 166 21.37 -38.16 11.28
N GLY A 167 22.17 -39.04 10.67
CA GLY A 167 23.39 -39.61 11.25
C GLY A 167 24.63 -38.71 11.18
N GLY A 168 24.47 -37.41 10.86
CA GLY A 168 25.58 -36.46 10.85
C GLY A 168 26.05 -36.06 12.27
N PRO A 169 27.26 -35.47 12.41
CA PRO A 169 27.79 -35.05 13.72
C PRO A 169 26.88 -34.05 14.46
N GLU A 170 26.15 -33.20 13.73
CA GLU A 170 25.16 -32.27 14.31
C GLU A 170 23.93 -32.97 14.88
N GLY A 171 23.40 -34.00 14.18
CA GLY A 171 22.27 -34.81 14.66
C GLY A 171 22.60 -35.60 15.92
N HIS A 172 23.85 -36.05 16.05
CA HIS A 172 24.35 -36.72 17.27
C HIS A 172 24.42 -35.75 18.46
N SER A 173 24.89 -34.52 18.24
CA SER A 173 24.95 -33.47 19.28
C SER A 173 23.55 -33.09 19.78
N ILE A 174 22.59 -32.88 18.88
CA ILE A 174 21.21 -32.52 19.25
C ILE A 174 20.51 -33.67 20.00
N ARG A 175 20.67 -34.93 19.56
CA ARG A 175 20.13 -36.09 20.30
C ARG A 175 20.78 -36.27 21.67
N ALA A 176 22.05 -35.96 21.81
CA ALA A 176 22.74 -36.01 23.10
C ALA A 176 22.17 -34.93 24.05
N ALA A 177 21.99 -33.70 23.58
CA ALA A 177 21.40 -32.61 24.37
C ALA A 177 19.96 -32.92 24.83
N LEU A 178 19.12 -33.50 23.97
CA LEU A 178 17.73 -33.85 24.31
C LEU A 178 17.62 -34.95 25.38
N ARG A 179 18.60 -35.85 25.50
CA ARG A 179 18.62 -36.87 26.54
C ARG A 179 18.82 -36.32 27.96
N HIS A 180 19.25 -35.07 28.09
CA HIS A 180 19.44 -34.41 29.39
C HIS A 180 18.22 -33.58 29.84
N LEU A 181 17.16 -33.51 29.01
CA LEU A 181 15.94 -32.73 29.27
C LEU A 181 14.71 -33.61 29.57
N ALA A 182 14.87 -34.94 29.60
CA ALA A 182 13.85 -35.92 29.99
C ALA A 182 14.23 -36.54 31.35
#